data_AF-A0A3B9ZVD1-F1
#
_entry.id   AF-A0A3B9ZVD1-F1
#
_cell.length_a   1.000
_cell.length_b   1.000
_cell.length_c   1.000
_cell.angle_alpha   90.00
_cell.angle_beta   90.00
_cell.angle_gamma   90.00
#
_symmetry.space_group_name_H-M   'P 1'
#
loop_
_entity.id
_entity.type
_entity.pdbx_description
1 polymer ?
#
loop_
_entity_poly.entity_id
_entity_poly.type
_entity_poly.pdbx_seq_one_letter_code
_entity_poly.pdbx_strand_id
1 'polypeptide(L)' 'MFNPDSVICYCKQVTQKEIEKAIQMGSKTLADIRQTTGACTGNQCKEMNPLGKCCSDDINRLLKNEGLEYKKWNAD' A
#
# COMPACT_ATOMS: atom_id res chain seq x y z
N MET A 1 -14.48 -8.12 -1.44
CA MET A 1 -13.95 -8.90 -2.58
C MET A 1 -12.61 -8.27 -2.93
N PHE A 2 -11.51 -8.95 -2.63
CA PHE A 2 -10.16 -8.48 -2.95
C PHE A 2 -9.72 -9.16 -4.25
N ASN A 3 -9.36 -8.38 -5.27
CA ASN A 3 -8.89 -8.90 -6.56
C ASN A 3 -7.36 -8.67 -6.64
N PRO A 4 -6.53 -9.73 -6.67
CA PRO A 4 -5.07 -9.61 -6.62
C PRO A 4 -4.47 -8.84 -7.78
N ASP A 5 -5.16 -8.79 -8.92
CA ASP A 5 -4.73 -8.08 -10.13
C ASP A 5 -5.11 -6.59 -10.11
N SER A 6 -5.77 -6.12 -9.04
CA SER A 6 -6.13 -4.70 -8.90
C SER A 6 -4.87 -3.85 -8.75
N VAL A 7 -4.76 -2.81 -9.57
CA VAL A 7 -3.72 -1.78 -9.39
C VAL A 7 -4.05 -0.98 -8.14
N ILE A 8 -3.08 -0.94 -7.22
CA ILE A 8 -3.13 -0.14 -5.98
C ILE A 8 -2.43 1.20 -6.21
N CYS A 9 -1.20 1.18 -6.73
CA CYS A 9 -0.47 2.41 -7.08
C CYS A 9 -0.50 2.67 -8.58
N TYR A 10 -1.46 3.47 -9.03
CA TYR A 10 -1.60 3.82 -10.45
C TYR A 10 -0.40 4.63 -10.99
N CYS A 11 0.24 5.45 -10.16
CA CYS A 11 1.42 6.22 -10.59
C CYS A 11 2.61 5.33 -11.01
N LYS A 12 2.69 4.12 -10.44
CA LYS A 12 3.83 3.21 -10.60
C LYS A 12 3.41 1.84 -11.12
N GLN A 13 2.14 1.68 -11.49
CA GLN A 13 1.54 0.43 -11.96
C GLN A 13 1.78 -0.76 -11.03
N VAL A 14 1.68 -0.55 -9.70
CA VAL A 14 1.86 -1.61 -8.70
C VAL A 14 0.52 -2.20 -8.29
N THR A 15 0.41 -3.53 -8.35
CA THR A 15 -0.78 -4.33 -8.03
C THR A 15 -0.86 -4.72 -6.56
N GLN A 16 -2.06 -5.13 -6.11
CA GLN A 16 -2.26 -5.68 -4.78
C GLN A 16 -1.36 -6.90 -4.52
N LYS A 17 -1.27 -7.82 -5.48
CA LYS A 17 -0.42 -9.01 -5.39
C LYS A 17 1.06 -8.68 -5.15
N GLU A 18 1.57 -7.62 -5.77
CA GLU A 18 2.96 -7.19 -5.57
C GLU A 18 3.17 -6.63 -4.16
N ILE A 19 2.19 -5.88 -3.63
CA ILE A 19 2.22 -5.39 -2.24
C ILE A 19 2.16 -6.57 -1.25
N GLU A 20 1.25 -7.51 -1.45
CA GLU A 20 1.11 -8.71 -0.59
C GLU A 20 2.38 -9.57 -0.63
N LYS A 21 2.97 -9.77 -1.81
CA LYS A 21 4.24 -10.49 -1.94
C LYS A 21 5.37 -9.77 -1.20
N ALA A 22 5.44 -8.44 -1.27
CA ALA A 22 6.42 -7.66 -0.51
C ALA A 22 6.23 -7.82 1.01
N ILE A 23 4.99 -7.89 1.48
CA ILE A 23 4.67 -8.16 2.90
C ILE A 23 5.11 -9.58 3.29
N GLN A 24 4.78 -10.59 2.47
CA GLN A 24 5.21 -11.98 2.68
C GLN A 24 6.74 -12.13 2.71
N MET A 25 7.46 -11.30 1.95
CA MET A 25 8.93 -11.23 1.94
C MET A 25 9.53 -10.41 3.09
N GLY A 26 8.70 -9.87 3.99
CA GLY A 26 9.13 -9.22 5.22
C GLY A 26 8.99 -7.71 5.27
N SER A 27 8.33 -7.07 4.29
CA SER A 27 7.99 -5.64 4.39
C SER A 27 6.95 -5.41 5.48
N LYS A 28 7.26 -4.53 6.45
CA LYS A 28 6.39 -4.29 7.62
C LYS A 28 5.87 -2.86 7.70
N THR A 29 6.43 -1.96 6.90
CA THR A 29 6.10 -0.53 6.93
C THR A 29 5.84 -0.01 5.52
N LEU A 30 5.19 1.16 5.43
CA LEU A 30 5.04 1.87 4.15
C LEU A 30 6.40 2.23 3.53
N ALA A 31 7.44 2.46 4.34
CA ALA A 31 8.80 2.70 3.87
C ALA A 31 9.38 1.45 3.19
N ASP A 32 9.21 0.27 3.79
CA ASP A 32 9.64 -1.01 3.20
C ASP A 32 8.92 -1.26 1.87
N ILE A 33 7.61 -1.00 1.83
CA ILE A 33 6.81 -1.14 0.61
C ILE A 33 7.31 -0.20 -0.50
N ARG A 34 7.62 1.06 -0.16
CA ARG A 34 8.21 2.01 -1.13
C ARG A 34 9.53 1.49 -1.69
N GLN A 35 10.40 0.97 -0.82
CA GLN A 35 11.71 0.47 -1.21
C GLN A 35 11.63 -0.79 -2.07
N THR A 36 10.71 -1.70 -1.74
CA THR A 36 10.60 -3.02 -2.41
C THR A 36 9.79 -2.99 -3.70
N THR A 37 8.71 -2.20 -3.74
CA THR A 37 7.77 -2.19 -4.88
C THR A 37 7.81 -0.91 -5.69
N GLY A 38 8.39 0.17 -5.15
CA GLY A 38 8.33 1.50 -5.76
C GLY A 38 6.96 2.20 -5.62
N ALA A 39 5.93 1.56 -5.04
CA ALA A 39 4.66 2.22 -4.78
C ALA A 39 4.84 3.47 -3.90
N CYS A 40 3.91 4.45 -3.99
CA CYS A 40 3.99 5.73 -3.27
C CYS A 40 5.21 6.62 -3.59
N THR A 41 5.96 6.36 -4.67
CA THR A 41 7.08 7.23 -5.09
C THR A 41 6.75 8.16 -6.25
N GLY A 42 5.59 7.99 -6.90
CA GLY A 42 5.07 8.92 -7.91
C GLY A 42 4.19 10.02 -7.30
N ASN A 43 3.85 11.04 -8.09
CA ASN A 43 3.12 12.23 -7.63
C ASN A 43 1.85 12.57 -8.44
N GLN A 44 1.47 11.76 -9.43
CA GLN A 44 0.32 11.99 -10.33
C GLN A 44 -0.98 11.34 -9.82
N CYS A 45 -1.18 11.32 -8.49
CA CYS A 45 -2.26 10.55 -7.88
C CYS A 45 -3.64 11.10 -8.24
N LYS A 46 -3.76 12.41 -8.43
CA LYS A 46 -5.02 13.08 -8.75
C LYS A 46 -5.49 12.74 -10.15
N GLU A 47 -4.55 12.51 -11.06
CA GLU A 47 -4.78 12.23 -12.48
C GLU A 47 -4.89 10.74 -12.78
N MET A 48 -4.03 9.91 -12.16
CA MET A 48 -3.90 8.50 -12.51
C MET A 48 -4.73 7.56 -11.63
N ASN A 49 -4.94 7.88 -10.35
CA ASN A 49 -5.78 7.04 -9.50
C ASN A 49 -7.26 7.38 -9.76
N PRO A 50 -8.14 6.41 -10.10
CA PRO A 50 -9.57 6.66 -10.30
C PRO A 50 -10.27 7.34 -9.11
N LEU A 51 -9.74 7.19 -7.90
CA LEU A 51 -10.25 7.86 -6.69
C LEU A 51 -9.66 9.26 -6.48
N GLY A 52 -8.71 9.69 -7.31
CA GLY A 52 -8.01 10.98 -7.21
C GLY A 52 -7.16 11.14 -5.95
N LYS A 53 -6.77 10.04 -5.29
CA LYS A 53 -6.07 10.02 -4.00
C LYS A 53 -4.80 9.16 -4.05
N CYS A 54 -3.89 9.41 -3.11
CA CYS A 54 -2.68 8.59 -2.97
C CYS A 54 -3.03 7.15 -2.55
N CYS A 55 -2.32 6.17 -3.11
CA CYS A 55 -2.47 4.75 -2.75
C CYS A 55 -1.97 4.38 -1.34
N SER A 56 -1.39 5.33 -0.59
CA SER A 56 -0.84 5.08 0.75
C SER A 56 -1.88 4.55 1.71
N ASP A 57 -3.13 4.98 1.59
CA ASP A 57 -4.22 4.55 2.48
C ASP A 57 -4.58 3.08 2.25
N ASP A 58 -4.63 2.65 0.98
CA ASP A 58 -4.88 1.26 0.62
C ASP A 58 -3.72 0.34 1.04
N ILE A 59 -2.48 0.78 0.84
CA ILE A 59 -1.29 0.04 1.30
C ILE A 59 -1.27 -0.08 2.82
N ASN A 60 -1.58 0.99 3.55
CA ASN A 60 -1.68 0.95 5.01
C ASN A 60 -2.79 0.01 5.48
N ARG A 61 -3.89 -0.11 4.73
CA ARG A 61 -4.95 -1.08 5.03
C ARG A 61 -4.46 -2.51 4.81
N LEU A 62 -3.72 -2.80 3.74
CA LEU A 62 -3.14 -4.13 3.50
C LEU A 62 -2.15 -4.51 4.61
N LEU A 63 -1.24 -3.60 4.98
CA LEU A 63 -0.32 -3.80 6.11
C LEU A 63 -1.06 -4.10 7.43
N LYS A 64 -2.17 -3.41 7.70
CA LYS A 64 -3.00 -3.65 8.89
C LYS A 64 -3.77 -4.99 8.84
N ASN A 65 -4.21 -5.41 7.65
CA ASN A 65 -5.00 -6.64 7.48
C ASN A 65 -4.16 -7.91 7.68
N GLU A 66 -2.87 -7.87 7.39
CA GLU A 66 -1.92 -9.00 7.57
C GLU A 66 -1.51 -9.23 9.04
N GLY A 67 -2.23 -8.64 10.00
CA GLY A 67 -1.96 -8.85 11.44
C GLY A 67 -0.71 -8.13 11.97
N LEU A 68 -0.15 -7.18 11.23
CA LEU A 68 0.88 -6.28 11.75
C LEU A 68 0.20 -5.25 12.67
N GLU A 69 0.50 -5.38 13.96
CA GLU A 69 -0.26 -4.82 15.08
C GLU A 69 -0.46 -3.30 14.99
N TYR A 70 -1.73 -2.87 14.99
CA TYR A 70 -2.13 -1.50 15.23
C TYR A 70 -1.96 -1.19 16.73
N LYS A 71 -0.89 -0.48 17.10
CA LYS A 71 -0.91 0.27 18.38
C LYS A 71 -1.88 1.43 18.24
N LYS A 72 -3.08 1.25 18.79
CA LYS A 72 -3.99 2.34 19.12
C LYS A 72 -3.21 3.34 19.98
N TRP A 73 -3.11 4.58 19.52
CA TRP A 73 -2.64 5.68 20.35
C TRP A 73 -3.64 5.84 21.50
N ASN A 74 -3.21 5.58 22.73
CA ASN A 74 -3.90 6.02 23.92
C ASN A 74 -3.34 7.40 24.25
N ALA A 75 -4.21 8.40 24.23
CA ALA A 75 -3.95 9.67 24.88
C ALA A 75 -4.13 9.43 26.38
N ASP A 76 -3.02 9.38 27.10
CA ASP A 76 -3.00 9.69 28.54
C ASP A 76 -2.62 11.17 28.68
#